data_AF-A0A2T2N1Z1-F1
#
_entry.id   AF-A0A2T2N1Z1-F1
#
_cell.length_a   1.000
_cell.length_b   1.000
_cell.length_c   1.000
_cell.angle_alpha   90.00
_cell.angle_beta   90.00
_cell.angle_gamma   90.00
#
_symmetry.space_group_name_H-M   'P 1'
#
loop_
_entity.id
_entity.type
_entity.pdbx_description
1 polymer ?
#
loop_
_entity_poly.entity_id
_entity_poly.type
_entity_poly.pdbx_seq_one_letter_code
_entity_poly.pdbx_strand_id
1 'polypeptide(L)' 'ITINFITRLLTFYNLVSKIFYNTILVVINRFIKYIKIILFKSNYTVLKLVQIILNRVVRYYKLL' A
#
# COMPACT_ATOMS: atom_id res chain seq x y z
N ILE A 1 -8.82 15.25 -5.71
CA ILE A 1 -7.60 14.65 -5.13
C ILE A 1 -7.14 13.56 -6.08
N THR A 2 -5.93 13.68 -6.63
CA THR A 2 -5.35 12.64 -7.51
C THR A 2 -4.40 11.79 -6.69
N ILE A 3 -4.69 10.49 -6.59
CA ILE A 3 -3.87 9.51 -5.86
C ILE A 3 -3.32 8.54 -6.89
N ASN A 4 -2.00 8.47 -6.99
CA ASN A 4 -1.33 7.52 -7.87
C ASN A 4 -0.87 6.32 -7.06
N PHE A 5 -1.08 5.13 -7.63
CA PHE A 5 -0.66 3.86 -7.05
C PHE A 5 0.40 3.23 -7.96
N ILE A 6 1.55 2.91 -7.37
CA ILE A 6 2.58 2.11 -8.05
C ILE A 6 2.66 0.77 -7.31
N THR A 7 2.25 -0.29 -7.99
CA THR A 7 2.41 -1.67 -7.53
C THR A 7 3.68 -2.24 -8.13
N ARG A 8 4.65 -2.61 -7.30
CA ARG A 8 5.85 -3.32 -7.74
C ARG A 8 5.97 -4.63 -6.95
N LEU A 9 6.16 -5.74 -7.68
CA LEU A 9 6.55 -7.00 -7.06
C LEU A 9 8.02 -6.86 -6.68
N LEU A 10 8.28 -6.66 -5.39
CA LEU A 10 9.62 -6.52 -4.82
C LEU A 10 9.68 -7.49 -3.64
N THR A 11 10.63 -8.42 -3.70
CA THR A 11 10.94 -9.30 -2.58
C THR A 11 11.73 -8.51 -1.54
N PHE A 12 11.03 -8.09 -0.48
CA PHE A 12 11.63 -7.42 0.67
C PHE A 12 11.67 -8.38 1.86
N TYR A 13 12.86 -8.61 2.40
CA TYR A 13 13.03 -9.37 3.63
C TYR A 13 13.07 -8.42 4.82
N ASN A 14 12.05 -8.48 5.68
CA ASN A 14 12.07 -7.74 6.92
C ASN A 14 12.89 -8.50 7.97
N LEU A 15 14.07 -7.99 8.30
CA LEU A 15 15.02 -8.59 9.24
C LEU A 15 14.44 -8.74 10.66
N VAL A 16 13.63 -7.78 11.12
CA VAL A 16 13.07 -7.79 12.48
C VAL A 16 12.00 -8.86 12.61
N SER A 17 11.10 -8.94 11.64
CA SER A 17 10.00 -9.89 11.66
C SER A 17 10.34 -11.25 11.05
N LYS A 18 11.53 -11.42 10.44
CA LYS A 18 11.94 -12.60 9.65
C LYS A 18 10.89 -13.02 8.60
N ILE A 19 10.21 -12.04 7.98
CA ILE A 19 9.13 -12.29 7.01
C ILE A 19 9.54 -11.73 5.65
N PHE A 20 9.31 -12.54 4.61
CA PHE A 20 9.37 -12.12 3.22
C PHE A 20 8.04 -11.47 2.79
N TYR A 21 8.16 -10.29 2.20
CA TYR A 21 7.09 -9.58 1.54
C TYR A 21 7.38 -9.59 0.05
N ASN A 22 6.39 -9.92 -0.77
CA ASN A 22 6.59 -10.05 -2.22
C ASN A 22 5.99 -8.88 -2.98
N THR A 23 5.09 -8.11 -2.35
CA THR A 23 4.37 -7.03 -3.03
C THR A 23 4.47 -5.75 -2.23
N ILE A 24 4.89 -4.68 -2.91
CA ILE A 24 4.96 -3.34 -2.33
C ILE A 24 3.95 -2.45 -3.06
N LEU A 25 3.08 -1.80 -2.29
CA LEU A 25 2.23 -0.74 -2.79
C LEU A 25 2.76 0.60 -2.30
N VAL A 26 3.04 1.50 -3.25
CA VAL A 26 3.37 2.89 -2.94
C VAL A 26 2.18 3.78 -3.31
N VAL A 27 1.64 4.47 -2.33
CA VAL A 27 0.58 5.48 -2.50
C VAL A 27 1.22 6.85 -2.51
N ILE A 28 1.07 7.60 -3.60
CA ILE A 28 1.59 8.97 -3.72
C ILE A 28 0.43 9.94 -3.87
N ASN A 29 0.30 10.87 -2.93
CA ASN A 29 -0.63 11.99 -3.03
C ASN A 29 0.14 13.29 -3.27
N ARG A 30 -0.02 13.86 -4.47
CA ARG A 30 0.62 15.11 -4.89
C ARG A 30 0.21 16.33 -4.06
N PHE A 31 -1.03 16.34 -3.54
CA PHE A 31 -1.56 17.50 -2.82
C PHE A 31 -1.04 17.62 -1.38
N ILE A 32 -0.74 16.48 -0.73
CA ILE A 32 -0.31 16.45 0.68
C ILE A 32 1.16 16.02 0.81
N LYS A 33 1.90 15.90 -0.31
CA LYS A 33 3.29 15.38 -0.36
C LYS A 33 3.47 14.11 0.48
N TYR A 34 2.49 13.19 0.40
CA TYR A 34 2.47 11.99 1.23
C TYR A 34 2.83 10.76 0.39
N ILE A 35 3.81 9.99 0.87
CA ILE A 35 4.22 8.71 0.30
C ILE A 35 4.01 7.63 1.35
N LYS A 36 3.17 6.64 1.04
CA LYS A 36 2.93 5.48 1.92
C LYS A 36 3.35 4.19 1.26
N ILE A 37 4.26 3.47 1.91
CA ILE A 37 4.71 2.16 1.48
C ILE A 37 3.95 1.10 2.28
N ILE A 38 3.35 0.13 1.59
CA ILE A 38 2.67 -1.02 2.20
C ILE A 38 3.34 -2.28 1.71
N LEU A 39 3.81 -3.10 2.65
CA LEU A 39 4.35 -4.42 2.35
C LEU A 39 3.25 -5.46 2.51
N PHE A 40 3.07 -6.31 1.52
CA PHE A 40 2.13 -7.43 1.55
C PHE A 40 2.88 -8.76 1.43
N LYS A 41 2.49 -9.72 2.27
CA LYS A 41 2.91 -11.13 2.12
C LYS A 41 2.33 -11.65 0.80
N SER A 42 2.98 -12.60 0.14
CA SER A 42 2.72 -13.00 -1.27
C SER A 42 1.33 -13.54 -1.61
N ASN A 43 0.36 -13.50 -0.71
CA ASN A 43 -0.93 -14.17 -0.85
C ASN A 43 -2.13 -13.19 -0.83
N TYR A 44 -1.94 -11.94 -1.26
CA TYR A 44 -3.04 -10.99 -1.39
C TYR A 44 -3.61 -11.03 -2.82
N THR A 45 -4.92 -11.27 -2.92
CA THR A 45 -5.67 -11.10 -4.17
C THR A 45 -5.80 -9.61 -4.50
N VAL A 46 -5.94 -9.29 -5.79
CA VAL A 46 -6.13 -7.91 -6.28
C VAL A 46 -7.30 -7.22 -5.56
N LEU A 47 -8.42 -7.91 -5.36
CA LEU A 47 -9.57 -7.42 -4.60
C LEU A 47 -9.21 -6.97 -3.18
N LYS A 48 -8.44 -7.79 -2.46
CA LYS A 48 -8.03 -7.49 -1.07
C LYS A 48 -7.08 -6.29 -1.02
N LEU A 49 -6.22 -6.11 -2.02
CA LEU A 49 -5.38 -4.93 -2.16
C LEU A 49 -6.23 -3.66 -2.38
N VAL A 50 -7.19 -3.71 -3.30
CA VAL A 50 -8.11 -2.60 -3.58
C VAL A 50 -8.88 -2.20 -2.32
N GLN A 51 -9.39 -3.18 -1.56
CA GLN A 51 -10.12 -2.91 -0.32
C GLN A 51 -9.25 -2.20 0.74
N ILE A 52 -8.00 -2.64 0.91
CA ILE A 52 -7.06 -2.03 1.86
C ILE A 52 -6.70 -0.61 1.45
N ILE A 53 -6.55 -0.38 0.14
CA ILE A 53 -6.33 0.95 -0.42
C ILE A 53 -7.52 1.84 -0.12
N LEU A 54 -8.73 1.41 -0.46
CA LEU A 54 -9.95 2.17 -0.28
C LEU A 54 -10.14 2.57 1.19
N ASN A 55 -10.00 1.62 2.11
CA ASN A 55 -10.08 1.87 3.55
C ASN A 55 -9.03 2.88 4.04
N ARG A 56 -7.81 2.84 3.48
CA ARG A 56 -6.76 3.82 3.83
C ARG A 56 -7.08 5.20 3.30
N VAL A 57 -7.58 5.32 2.08
CA VAL A 57 -7.98 6.59 1.47
C VAL A 57 -9.13 7.20 2.27
N VAL A 58 -10.21 6.45 2.49
CA VAL A 58 -11.38 6.90 3.27
C VAL A 58 -10.96 7.40 4.66
N ARG A 59 -10.15 6.62 5.37
CA ARG A 59 -9.65 7.00 6.70
C ARG A 59 -8.75 8.24 6.68
N TYR A 60 -7.92 8.38 5.65
CA TYR A 60 -6.96 9.49 5.57
C TYR A 60 -7.64 10.82 5.27
N TYR A 61 -8.64 10.82 4.38
CA TYR A 61 -9.39 12.03 4.04
C TYR A 61 -10.58 12.30 4.97
N LYS A 62 -10.80 11.46 5.99
CA LYS A 62 -11.99 11.54 6.86
C LYS A 62 -13.27 11.67 6.02
N LEU A 63 -13.39 10.83 5.00
CA LEU A 63 -14.59 10.81 4.13
C LEU A 63 -15.81 10.15 4.83
N LEU A 64 -15.64 9.81 6.11
CA LEU A 64 -16.63 9.35 7.08
C LEU A 64 -16.37 10.06 8.41
#